data_AF-A0A4R1CC24-F1
#
_entry.id   AF-A0A4R1CC24-F1
#
_cell.length_a   1.000
_cell.length_b   1.000
_cell.length_c   1.000
_cell.angle_alpha   90.00
_cell.angle_beta   90.00
_cell.angle_gamma   90.00
#
_symmetry.space_group_name_H-M   'P 1'
#
loop_
_entity.id
_entity.type
_entity.pdbx_description
1 polymer ?
#
loop_
_entity_poly.entity_id
_entity_poly.type
_entity_poly.pdbx_seq_one_letter_code
_entity_poly.pdbx_strand_id
1 'polypeptide(L)'
;MLLVSAIALVLVCALLVTLAGFWFRDADRALLAGERAVRRQRAWSTERATFLASRTRIADGVQVGAETVAFGSAVTRAGHRAVTAIPFGLLRAIPATRERAERMQAAHDERAAQMYDAIDSVSARIADGVRKRLTGAEGLPRELGSAGQPDVLAGEFEVHDEIDPG
;
A
#
# COMPACT_ATOMS: atom_id res chain seq x y z
N MET A 1 73.13 -24.43 21.04
CA MET A 1 72.00 -23.59 21.50
C MET A 1 71.42 -22.70 20.40
N LEU A 2 72.23 -22.09 19.53
CA LEU A 2 71.76 -21.21 18.43
C LEU A 2 70.78 -21.86 17.42
N LEU A 3 71.00 -23.13 17.07
CA LEU A 3 70.11 -23.87 16.15
C LEU A 3 68.71 -24.09 16.76
N VAL A 4 68.63 -24.39 18.05
CA VAL A 4 67.35 -24.61 18.75
C VAL A 4 66.55 -23.32 18.81
N SER A 5 67.19 -22.18 19.10
CA SER A 5 66.53 -20.88 19.09
C SER A 5 66.06 -20.45 17.69
N ALA A 6 66.83 -20.76 16.64
CA ALA A 6 66.43 -20.45 15.26
C ALA A 6 65.20 -21.25 14.82
N ILE A 7 65.17 -22.56 15.15
CA ILE A 7 64.01 -23.42 14.87
C ILE A 7 62.78 -22.94 15.64
N ALA A 8 62.93 -22.62 16.92
CA ALA A 8 61.84 -22.09 17.73
C ALA A 8 61.27 -20.78 17.16
N LEU A 9 62.13 -19.87 16.70
CA LEU A 9 61.69 -18.62 16.06
C LEU A 9 60.88 -18.88 14.79
N VAL A 10 61.33 -19.79 13.92
CA VAL A 10 60.61 -20.14 12.69
C VAL A 10 59.23 -20.73 13.02
N LEU A 11 59.14 -21.61 14.01
CA LEU A 11 57.86 -22.19 14.44
C LEU A 11 56.91 -21.15 15.01
N VAL A 12 57.41 -20.20 15.82
CA VAL A 12 56.60 -19.09 16.35
C VAL A 12 56.12 -18.20 15.20
N CYS A 13 56.98 -17.85 14.25
CA CYS A 13 56.57 -17.06 13.08
C CYS A 13 55.52 -17.79 12.25
N ALA A 14 55.68 -19.10 12.01
CA ALA A 14 54.70 -19.91 11.29
C ALA A 14 53.35 -19.96 12.02
N LEU A 15 53.37 -20.10 13.35
CA LEU A 15 52.16 -20.07 14.18
C LEU A 15 51.47 -18.69 14.12
N LEU A 16 52.23 -17.59 14.18
CA LEU A 16 51.67 -16.24 14.09
C LEU A 16 51.05 -15.97 12.71
N VAL A 17 51.70 -16.40 11.63
CA VAL A 17 51.17 -16.26 10.27
C VAL A 17 49.90 -17.07 10.08
N THR A 18 49.85 -18.31 10.58
CA THR A 18 48.65 -19.15 10.49
C THR A 18 47.49 -18.58 11.32
N LEU A 19 47.77 -18.08 12.53
CA LEU A 19 46.76 -17.41 13.37
C LEU A 19 46.24 -16.14 12.69
N ALA A 20 47.13 -15.28 12.18
CA ALA A 20 46.73 -14.08 11.45
C ALA A 20 45.87 -14.44 10.22
N GLY A 21 46.27 -15.46 9.46
CA GLY A 21 45.50 -15.97 8.32
C GLY A 21 44.10 -16.45 8.73
N PHE A 22 43.96 -17.12 9.87
CA PHE A 22 42.66 -17.54 10.40
C PHE A 22 41.77 -16.33 10.73
N TRP A 23 42.31 -15.35 11.45
CA TRP A 23 41.60 -14.11 11.80
C TRP A 23 41.18 -13.30 10.57
N PHE A 24 42.06 -13.18 9.56
CA PHE A 24 41.72 -12.49 8.31
C PHE A 24 40.58 -13.19 7.56
N ARG A 25 40.56 -14.53 7.56
CA ARG A 25 39.48 -15.30 6.92
C ARG A 25 38.15 -15.15 7.66
N ASP A 26 38.18 -15.09 8.99
CA ASP A 26 36.99 -14.86 9.79
C ASP A 26 36.43 -13.44 9.58
N ALA A 27 37.31 -12.43 9.58
CA ALA A 27 36.94 -11.05 9.27
C ALA A 27 36.36 -10.91 7.86
N ASP A 28 36.95 -11.55 6.85
CA ASP A 28 36.45 -11.54 5.46
C ASP A 28 35.06 -12.19 5.36
N ARG A 29 34.86 -13.33 6.04
CA ARG A 29 33.53 -13.97 6.14
C ARG A 29 32.51 -13.08 6.81
N ALA A 30 32.88 -12.42 7.91
CA ALA A 30 32.01 -11.50 8.62
C ALA A 30 31.63 -10.28 7.75
N LEU A 31 32.58 -9.72 6.99
CA LEU A 31 32.33 -8.64 6.04
C LEU A 31 31.37 -9.08 4.92
N LEU A 32 31.61 -10.24 4.32
CA LEU A 32 30.72 -10.79 3.28
C LEU A 32 29.30 -11.06 3.81
N ALA A 33 29.19 -11.58 5.03
CA ALA A 33 27.89 -11.78 5.69
C ALA A 33 27.19 -10.44 5.94
N GLY A 34 27.93 -9.44 6.41
CA GLY A 34 27.44 -8.07 6.61
C GLY A 34 26.94 -7.43 5.31
N GLU A 35 27.71 -7.54 4.23
CA GLU A 35 27.30 -7.03 2.92
C GLU A 35 26.01 -7.69 2.42
N ARG A 36 25.90 -9.02 2.56
CA ARG A 36 24.67 -9.75 2.18
C ARG A 36 23.47 -9.28 3.01
N ALA A 37 23.65 -9.08 4.32
CA ALA A 37 22.60 -8.57 5.18
C ALA A 37 22.15 -7.16 4.77
N VAL A 38 23.09 -6.26 4.46
CA VAL A 38 22.79 -4.90 3.97
C VAL A 38 22.06 -4.94 2.62
N ARG A 39 22.48 -5.80 1.68
CA ARG A 39 21.81 -5.96 0.39
C ARG A 39 20.38 -6.46 0.56
N ARG A 40 20.15 -7.46 1.43
CA ARG A 40 18.81 -7.94 1.77
C ARG A 40 17.95 -6.83 2.38
N GLN A 41 18.49 -6.07 3.33
CA GLN A 41 17.77 -4.97 3.96
C GLN A 41 17.40 -3.87 2.95
N ARG A 42 18.31 -3.54 2.02
CA ARG A 42 18.04 -2.58 0.94
C ARG A 42 16.95 -3.08 0.00
N ALA A 43 17.02 -4.34 -0.42
CA ALA A 43 15.99 -4.97 -1.25
C ALA A 43 14.61 -4.89 -0.56
N TRP A 44 14.54 -5.33 0.70
CA TRP A 44 13.32 -5.25 1.50
C TRP A 44 12.78 -3.82 1.65
N SER A 45 13.65 -2.84 1.91
CA SER A 45 13.25 -1.44 2.02
C SER A 45 12.67 -0.88 0.70
N THR A 46 13.24 -1.30 -0.43
CA THR A 46 12.78 -0.90 -1.77
C THR A 46 11.43 -1.52 -2.11
N GLU A 47 11.26 -2.80 -1.80
CA GLU A 47 9.97 -3.51 -1.94
C GLU A 47 8.90 -2.88 -1.05
N ARG A 48 9.22 -2.57 0.21
CA ARG A 48 8.32 -1.87 1.13
C ARG A 48 7.91 -0.49 0.59
N ALA A 49 8.87 0.31 0.10
CA ALA A 49 8.57 1.61 -0.48
C ALA A 49 7.64 1.49 -1.71
N THR A 50 7.90 0.51 -2.58
CA THR A 50 7.07 0.21 -3.76
C THR A 50 5.65 -0.20 -3.35
N PHE A 51 5.52 -1.04 -2.32
CA PHE A 51 4.24 -1.48 -1.78
C PHE A 51 3.42 -0.31 -1.23
N LEU A 52 4.03 0.56 -0.42
CA LEU A 52 3.34 1.74 0.13
C LEU A 52 2.92 2.71 -0.99
N ALA A 53 3.78 2.95 -1.98
CA ALA A 53 3.45 3.80 -3.12
C ALA A 53 2.28 3.24 -3.95
N SER A 54 2.16 1.91 -4.09
CA SER A 54 1.03 1.27 -4.77
C SER A 54 -0.27 1.45 -4.00
N ARG A 55 -0.26 1.35 -2.65
CA ARG A 55 -1.46 1.59 -1.82
C ARG A 55 -1.96 3.02 -1.95
N THR A 56 -1.06 4.00 -1.94
CA THR A 56 -1.43 5.41 -2.16
C THR A 56 -2.03 5.61 -3.54
N ARG A 57 -1.41 5.06 -4.60
CA ARG A 57 -1.96 5.14 -5.97
C ARG A 57 -3.35 4.54 -6.10
N ILE A 58 -3.63 3.42 -5.44
CA ILE A 58 -4.97 2.81 -5.44
C ILE A 58 -5.96 3.72 -4.70
N ALA A 59 -5.60 4.25 -3.53
CA ALA A 59 -6.47 5.14 -2.76
C ALA A 59 -6.80 6.42 -3.55
N ASP A 60 -5.83 6.99 -4.24
CA ASP A 60 -6.03 8.17 -5.09
C ASP A 60 -6.87 7.83 -6.33
N GLY A 61 -6.65 6.68 -6.96
CA GLY A 61 -7.47 6.21 -8.07
C GLY A 61 -8.95 6.05 -7.69
N VAL A 62 -9.25 5.51 -6.50
CA VAL A 62 -10.63 5.40 -6.00
C VAL A 62 -11.23 6.77 -5.71
N GLN A 63 -10.45 7.71 -5.17
CA GLN A 63 -10.90 9.08 -4.94
C GLN A 63 -11.30 9.77 -6.26
N VAL A 64 -10.46 9.68 -7.29
CA VAL A 64 -10.78 10.21 -8.63
C VAL A 64 -12.03 9.53 -9.20
N GLY A 65 -12.19 8.22 -8.99
CA GLY A 65 -13.40 7.50 -9.38
C GLY A 65 -14.66 8.05 -8.71
N ALA A 66 -14.61 8.30 -7.40
CA ALA A 66 -15.74 8.87 -6.66
C ALA A 66 -16.08 10.30 -7.12
N GLU A 67 -15.08 11.13 -7.40
CA GLU A 67 -15.26 12.47 -7.97
C GLU A 67 -15.89 12.42 -9.37
N THR A 68 -15.48 11.45 -10.19
CA THR A 68 -16.07 11.22 -11.51
C THR A 68 -17.54 10.80 -11.40
N VAL A 69 -17.88 9.94 -10.44
CA VAL A 69 -19.28 9.57 -10.16
C VAL A 69 -20.09 10.80 -9.72
N ALA A 70 -19.56 11.63 -8.83
CA ALA A 70 -20.22 12.85 -8.39
C ALA A 70 -20.46 13.82 -9.56
N PHE A 71 -19.47 13.99 -10.45
CA PHE A 71 -19.63 14.77 -11.67
C PHE A 71 -20.72 14.20 -12.59
N GLY A 72 -20.70 12.89 -12.85
CA GLY A 72 -21.72 12.22 -13.65
C GLY A 72 -23.12 12.31 -13.02
N SER A 73 -23.22 12.21 -11.70
CA SER A 73 -24.44 12.42 -10.92
C SER A 73 -24.97 13.84 -11.12
N ALA A 74 -24.11 14.87 -11.03
CA ALA A 74 -24.49 16.26 -11.25
C ALA A 74 -24.98 16.53 -12.69
N VAL A 75 -24.28 16.00 -13.70
CA VAL A 75 -24.69 16.12 -15.12
C VAL A 75 -26.04 15.43 -15.34
N THR A 76 -26.20 14.21 -14.81
CA THR A 76 -27.45 13.46 -14.93
C THR A 76 -28.60 14.18 -14.24
N ARG A 77 -28.38 14.73 -13.04
CA ARG A 77 -29.34 15.53 -12.28
C ARG A 77 -29.80 16.76 -13.06
N ALA A 78 -28.87 17.45 -13.74
CA ALA A 78 -29.19 18.59 -14.59
C ALA A 78 -30.01 18.17 -15.83
N GLY A 79 -29.59 17.12 -16.54
CA GLY A 79 -30.32 16.60 -17.70
C GLY A 79 -31.72 16.11 -17.34
N HIS A 80 -31.85 15.40 -16.22
CA HIS A 80 -33.12 14.90 -15.70
C HIS A 80 -34.10 16.04 -15.40
N ARG A 81 -33.65 17.12 -14.74
CA ARG A 81 -34.48 18.33 -14.52
C ARG A 81 -34.93 18.97 -15.83
N ALA A 82 -34.05 19.06 -16.82
CA ALA A 82 -34.39 19.65 -18.12
C ALA A 82 -35.47 18.83 -18.86
N VAL A 83 -35.32 17.50 -18.88
CA VAL A 83 -36.27 16.61 -19.56
C VAL A 83 -37.62 16.56 -18.83
N THR A 84 -37.61 16.51 -17.50
CA THR A 84 -38.85 16.42 -16.69
C THR A 84 -39.64 17.72 -16.68
N ALA A 85 -38.99 18.85 -16.88
CA ALA A 85 -39.68 20.14 -17.03
C ALA A 85 -40.63 20.18 -18.25
N ILE A 86 -40.40 19.38 -19.29
CA ILE A 86 -41.22 19.36 -20.51
C ILE A 86 -42.65 18.85 -20.23
N PRO A 87 -42.86 17.59 -19.75
CA PRO A 87 -44.21 17.09 -19.50
C PRO A 87 -44.93 17.87 -18.39
N PHE A 88 -44.24 18.25 -17.31
CA PHE A 88 -44.87 19.07 -16.27
C PHE A 88 -45.17 20.50 -16.74
N GLY A 89 -44.36 21.06 -17.65
CA GLY A 89 -44.65 22.32 -18.33
C GLY A 89 -45.95 22.22 -19.14
N LEU A 90 -46.11 21.16 -19.92
CA LEU A 90 -47.33 20.90 -20.69
C LEU A 90 -48.56 20.76 -19.80
N LEU A 91 -48.47 20.00 -18.71
CA LEU A 91 -49.58 19.82 -17.77
C LEU A 91 -49.94 21.10 -16.98
N ARG A 92 -48.98 22.00 -16.74
CA ARG A 92 -49.24 23.31 -16.10
C ARG A 92 -49.88 24.32 -17.04
N ALA A 93 -49.73 24.15 -18.35
CA ALA A 93 -50.40 24.98 -19.34
C ALA A 93 -51.93 24.80 -19.33
N ILE A 94 -52.42 23.62 -18.92
CA ILE A 94 -53.85 23.30 -18.81
C ILE A 94 -54.36 23.69 -17.40
N PRO A 95 -55.34 24.60 -17.26
CA PRO A 95 -55.80 25.08 -15.95
C PRO A 95 -56.28 23.97 -15.02
N ALA A 96 -56.99 22.97 -15.55
CA ALA A 96 -57.55 21.86 -14.78
C ALA A 96 -56.49 20.94 -14.14
N THR A 97 -55.26 20.92 -14.65
CA THR A 97 -54.19 20.02 -14.18
C THR A 97 -53.04 20.72 -13.48
N ARG A 98 -53.02 22.06 -13.47
CA ARG A 98 -51.88 22.87 -13.00
C ARG A 98 -51.42 22.53 -11.59
N GLU A 99 -52.32 22.64 -10.61
CA GLU A 99 -52.00 22.40 -9.19
C GLU A 99 -51.53 20.95 -8.96
N ARG A 100 -52.14 19.99 -9.65
CA ARG A 100 -51.74 18.58 -9.56
C ARG A 100 -50.35 18.37 -10.18
N ALA A 101 -50.08 18.98 -11.31
CA ALA A 101 -48.79 18.91 -11.99
C ALA A 101 -47.67 19.50 -11.13
N GLU A 102 -47.91 20.63 -10.46
CA GLU A 102 -46.95 21.25 -9.54
C GLU A 102 -46.63 20.33 -8.36
N ARG A 103 -47.65 19.75 -7.71
CA ARG A 103 -47.44 18.78 -6.62
C ARG A 103 -46.68 17.53 -7.07
N MET A 104 -47.05 16.99 -8.23
CA MET A 104 -46.38 15.80 -8.77
C MET A 104 -44.93 16.11 -9.17
N GLN A 105 -44.67 17.28 -9.75
CA GLN A 105 -43.31 17.72 -10.06
C GLN A 105 -42.47 17.87 -8.79
N ALA A 106 -42.99 18.53 -7.75
CA ALA A 106 -42.29 18.69 -6.48
C ALA A 106 -41.94 17.33 -5.84
N ALA A 107 -42.89 16.39 -5.79
CA ALA A 107 -42.65 15.05 -5.26
C ALA A 107 -41.63 14.26 -6.10
N HIS A 108 -41.68 14.40 -7.43
CA HIS A 108 -40.73 13.78 -8.33
C HIS A 108 -39.32 14.34 -8.13
N ASP A 109 -39.17 15.67 -8.05
CA ASP A 109 -37.90 16.35 -7.85
C ASP A 109 -37.28 16.02 -6.49
N GLU A 110 -38.10 15.90 -5.44
CA GLU A 110 -37.68 15.44 -4.11
C GLU A 110 -37.13 14.02 -4.15
N ARG A 111 -37.86 13.08 -4.78
CA ARG A 111 -37.43 11.68 -4.92
C ARG A 111 -36.13 11.58 -5.72
N ALA A 112 -36.01 12.33 -6.81
CA ALA A 112 -34.80 12.37 -7.62
C ALA A 112 -33.62 12.91 -6.83
N ALA A 113 -33.80 13.99 -6.07
CA ALA A 113 -32.76 14.54 -5.19
C ALA A 113 -32.26 13.51 -4.19
N GLN A 114 -33.17 12.81 -3.49
CA GLN A 114 -32.83 11.74 -2.56
C GLN A 114 -31.99 10.63 -3.23
N MET A 115 -32.32 10.22 -4.45
CA MET A 115 -31.57 9.20 -5.19
C MET A 115 -30.16 9.66 -5.52
N TYR A 116 -30.00 10.88 -6.07
CA TYR A 116 -28.66 11.38 -6.42
C TYR A 116 -27.80 11.61 -5.17
N ASP A 117 -28.38 12.15 -4.09
CA ASP A 117 -27.65 12.34 -2.83
C ASP A 117 -27.25 10.99 -2.20
N ALA A 118 -28.07 9.95 -2.35
CA ALA A 118 -27.70 8.60 -1.95
C ALA A 118 -26.49 8.07 -2.75
N ILE A 119 -26.49 8.25 -4.08
CA ILE A 119 -25.37 7.85 -4.96
C ILE A 119 -24.08 8.57 -4.53
N ASP A 120 -24.15 9.89 -4.35
CA ASP A 120 -23.03 10.72 -3.95
C ASP A 120 -22.50 10.32 -2.56
N SER A 121 -23.40 9.97 -1.62
CA SER A 121 -23.00 9.50 -0.29
C SER A 121 -22.31 8.14 -0.32
N VAL A 122 -22.77 7.22 -1.17
CA VAL A 122 -22.21 5.86 -1.26
C VAL A 122 -20.83 5.91 -1.89
N SER A 123 -20.65 6.66 -2.98
CA SER A 123 -19.35 6.82 -3.63
C SER A 123 -18.32 7.45 -2.68
N ALA A 124 -18.72 8.49 -1.94
CA ALA A 124 -17.86 9.13 -0.94
C ALA A 124 -17.46 8.17 0.19
N ARG A 125 -18.41 7.38 0.71
CA ARG A 125 -18.13 6.37 1.76
C ARG A 125 -17.19 5.26 1.27
N ILE A 126 -17.33 4.84 0.01
CA ILE A 126 -16.41 3.86 -0.59
C ILE A 126 -15.00 4.45 -0.67
N ALA A 127 -14.86 5.68 -1.16
CA ALA A 127 -13.56 6.35 -1.26
C ALA A 127 -12.90 6.52 0.12
N ASP A 128 -13.65 7.01 1.11
CA ASP A 128 -13.15 7.17 2.48
C ASP A 128 -12.78 5.82 3.10
N GLY A 129 -13.61 4.79 2.93
CA GLY A 129 -13.35 3.45 3.43
C GLY A 129 -12.10 2.81 2.82
N VAL A 130 -11.89 2.97 1.52
CA VAL A 130 -10.69 2.49 0.82
C VAL A 130 -9.46 3.26 1.29
N ARG A 131 -9.52 4.60 1.33
CA ARG A 131 -8.43 5.45 1.81
C ARG A 131 -8.03 5.06 3.24
N LYS A 132 -8.98 4.99 4.16
CA LYS A 132 -8.74 4.61 5.56
C LYS A 132 -8.10 3.22 5.70
N ARG A 133 -8.47 2.25 4.86
CA ARG A 133 -7.88 0.91 4.86
C ARG A 133 -6.49 0.87 4.24
N LEU A 134 -6.23 1.64 3.20
CA LEU A 134 -4.96 1.60 2.45
C LEU A 134 -3.90 2.54 3.02
N THR A 135 -4.30 3.70 3.52
CA THR A 135 -3.42 4.77 4.00
C THR A 135 -3.76 5.22 5.41
N GLY A 136 -4.48 4.43 6.20
CA GLY A 136 -4.79 4.79 7.59
C GLY A 136 -5.70 6.02 7.73
N ALA A 137 -5.95 6.43 8.98
CA ALA A 137 -6.90 7.52 9.28
C ALA A 137 -6.36 8.92 8.88
N GLU A 138 -5.05 9.08 8.79
CA GLU A 138 -4.39 10.36 8.46
C GLU A 138 -3.97 10.47 6.99
N GLY A 139 -4.28 9.47 6.16
CA GLY A 139 -3.87 9.45 4.75
C GLY A 139 -2.39 9.11 4.53
N LEU A 140 -1.64 8.81 5.59
CA LEU A 140 -0.26 8.33 5.54
C LEU A 140 -0.22 6.80 5.51
N PRO A 141 0.51 6.17 4.57
CA PRO A 141 0.61 4.72 4.47
C PRO A 141 0.80 4.13 5.86
N ARG A 142 -0.18 3.33 6.32
CA ARG A 142 -0.13 2.78 7.68
C ARG A 142 1.15 1.95 7.74
N GLU A 143 2.12 2.44 8.50
CA GLU A 143 3.25 1.64 8.95
C GLU A 143 2.62 0.35 9.46
N LEU A 144 2.96 -0.78 8.83
CA LEU A 144 2.76 -2.07 9.49
C LEU A 144 3.67 -2.00 10.70
N GLY A 145 3.14 -1.41 11.78
CA GLY A 145 3.77 -1.46 13.07
C GLY A 145 4.08 -2.93 13.32
N SER A 146 5.26 -3.17 13.86
CA SER A 146 5.73 -4.46 14.38
C SER A 146 4.83 -4.94 15.53
N ALA A 147 3.52 -5.06 15.28
CA ALA A 147 2.55 -5.69 16.16
C ALA A 147 2.52 -7.15 15.71
N GLY A 148 3.48 -7.91 16.23
CA GLY A 148 3.71 -9.29 15.84
C GLY A 148 4.54 -9.36 14.57
N GLN A 149 5.84 -9.13 14.69
CA GLN A 149 6.75 -10.08 14.08
C GLN A 149 6.48 -11.38 14.85
N PRO A 150 5.71 -12.36 14.30
CA PRO A 150 5.81 -13.70 14.85
C PRO A 150 7.30 -14.04 14.81
N ASP A 151 7.68 -14.82 15.80
CA ASP A 151 8.97 -15.41 16.10
C ASP A 151 9.52 -16.29 14.94
N VAL A 152 9.43 -15.80 13.70
CA VAL A 152 9.80 -16.45 12.43
C VAL A 152 11.24 -16.13 12.07
N LEU A 153 11.87 -15.17 12.76
CA LEU A 153 13.32 -14.99 12.72
C LEU A 153 14.07 -15.79 13.81
N ALA A 154 13.36 -16.49 14.71
CA ALA A 154 13.93 -17.51 15.59
C ALA A 154 13.75 -18.94 15.02
N GLY A 155 13.30 -19.05 13.77
CA GLY A 155 13.64 -20.22 12.98
C GLY A 155 15.13 -20.12 12.67
N GLU A 156 15.96 -20.78 13.49
CA GLU A 156 17.24 -21.30 13.03
C GLU A 156 16.99 -21.93 11.67
N PHE A 157 17.34 -21.22 10.60
CA PHE A 157 17.61 -21.86 9.33
C PHE A 157 18.89 -22.66 9.59
N GLU A 158 18.71 -23.86 10.15
CA GLU A 158 19.68 -24.93 10.10
C GLU A 158 19.82 -25.25 8.61
N VAL A 159 20.75 -24.54 7.96
CA VAL A 159 21.20 -24.85 6.61
C VAL A 159 21.93 -26.17 6.76
N HIS A 160 21.22 -27.27 6.55
CA HIS A 160 21.85 -28.54 6.23
C HIS A 160 22.55 -28.35 4.88
N ASP A 161 23.86 -28.11 4.94
CA ASP A 161 24.77 -28.40 3.83
C ASP A 161 24.78 -29.92 3.64
N GLU A 162 23.74 -30.46 3.01
CA GLU A 162 23.79 -31.79 2.40
C GLU A 162 24.63 -31.64 1.12
N ILE A 163 25.96 -31.68 1.31
CA ILE A 163 26.90 -31.95 0.23
C ILE A 163 26.65 -33.39 -0.17
N ASP A 164 25.89 -33.59 -1.24
CA ASP A 164 25.80 -34.86 -1.97
C ASP A 164 27.12 -35.06 -2.74
N PRO A 165 27.98 -36.03 -2.37
CA PRO A 165 29.14 -36.40 -3.15
C PRO A 165 28.74 -37.57 -4.07
N GLY A 166 28.08 -37.21 -5.18
CA GLY A 166 27.88 -38.09 -6.35
C GLY A 166 28.93 -37.83 -7.42
#